data_AF-A0A7W3X1U7-F1
#
_entry.id   AF-A0A7W3X1U7-F1
#
_cell.length_a   1.000
_cell.length_b   1.000
_cell.length_c   1.000
_cell.angle_alpha   90.00
_cell.angle_beta   90.00
_cell.angle_gamma   90.00
#
_symmetry.space_group_name_H-M   'P 1'
#
loop_
_entity.id
_entity.type
_entity.pdbx_description
1 polymer ?
#
loop_
_entity_poly.entity_id
_entity_poly.type
_entity_poly.pdbx_seq_one_letter_code
_entity_poly.pdbx_strand_id
1 'polypeptide(L)'
;MDELSARAVEGEFEVPGLVVIDCAGLLAEEVAERVAEGTGAAAPERFDDGFHEVLRRRMRGEWLVVLLNVGLAGRVRCSVAPRRIAWQVAASLARFRGPGMTCRVVAHVADAGAAAAEWGGDVRTVEGAVAPGEVASQGPGSWLSCLALAESSMVPVEVWAALCGGDVGGEELSRFAEGAPLLEVVERPGLGLVVGFVSEAVARRMRAAVPEGEAAAFHRAVLELFARDASASEAFAWYGRRALAGHAAVVGELDAFLSDTAVLVRVDHDVLWDAFERAFSGVLVPRGGRAEVLYYLAERSVWPGSRGEWLSLLHHALLVRGDRAAAEEIERHGGEVMPWRTTWAHVVAPGDFSTWSLV
;
A
#
# COMPACT_ATOMS: atom_id res chain seq x y z
N MET A 1 -17.48 -9.47 -1.54
CA MET A 1 -16.78 -10.35 -2.50
C MET A 1 -17.85 -11.02 -3.33
N ASP A 2 -17.86 -10.86 -4.65
CA ASP A 2 -18.92 -11.44 -5.50
C ASP A 2 -18.66 -12.94 -5.70
N GLU A 3 -19.71 -13.75 -5.80
CA GLU A 3 -19.68 -15.22 -5.78
C GLU A 3 -18.81 -15.81 -6.92
N LEU A 4 -18.76 -15.09 -8.05
CA LEU A 4 -17.88 -15.38 -9.19
C LEU A 4 -16.39 -15.20 -8.89
N SER A 5 -16.03 -14.19 -8.07
CA SER A 5 -14.64 -13.96 -7.66
C SER A 5 -14.15 -15.07 -6.73
N ALA A 6 -15.00 -15.52 -5.81
CA ALA A 6 -14.67 -16.63 -4.90
C ALA A 6 -14.45 -17.93 -5.68
N ARG A 7 -15.36 -18.28 -6.59
CA ARG A 7 -15.30 -19.52 -7.39
C ARG A 7 -14.15 -19.55 -8.40
N ALA A 8 -13.79 -18.40 -8.97
CA ALA A 8 -12.63 -18.29 -9.86
C ALA A 8 -11.29 -18.42 -9.11
N VAL A 9 -11.21 -17.91 -7.88
CA VAL A 9 -10.03 -18.05 -7.01
C VAL A 9 -9.92 -19.48 -6.45
N GLU A 10 -11.04 -20.16 -6.21
CA GLU A 10 -11.10 -21.56 -5.75
C GLU A 10 -10.84 -22.61 -6.85
N GLY A 11 -10.60 -22.19 -8.09
CA GLY A 11 -10.18 -23.08 -9.18
C GLY A 11 -11.30 -23.92 -9.81
N GLU A 12 -12.57 -23.54 -9.66
CA GLU A 12 -13.70 -24.29 -10.25
C GLU A 12 -13.78 -24.24 -11.79
N PHE A 13 -12.93 -23.44 -12.45
CA PHE A 13 -12.81 -23.39 -13.90
C PHE A 13 -11.40 -23.83 -14.34
N GLU A 14 -11.27 -25.06 -14.87
CA GLU A 14 -10.05 -25.50 -15.54
C GLU A 14 -9.96 -24.90 -16.95
N VAL A 15 -9.49 -23.66 -17.03
CA VAL A 15 -9.03 -23.07 -18.29
C VAL A 15 -7.51 -23.21 -18.34
N PRO A 16 -6.94 -24.00 -19.27
CA PRO A 16 -5.50 -24.14 -19.39
C PRO A 16 -4.81 -22.78 -19.51
N GLY A 17 -3.78 -22.55 -18.67
CA GLY A 17 -3.05 -21.28 -18.65
C GLY A 17 -3.81 -20.10 -18.01
N LEU A 18 -4.88 -20.36 -17.24
CA LEU A 18 -5.56 -19.33 -16.45
C LEU A 18 -4.80 -19.05 -15.15
N VAL A 19 -4.55 -17.77 -14.89
CA VAL A 19 -4.02 -17.27 -13.62
C VAL A 19 -4.97 -16.19 -13.12
N VAL A 20 -5.59 -16.41 -11.96
CA VAL A 20 -6.51 -15.46 -11.32
C VAL A 20 -5.85 -14.91 -10.07
N ILE A 21 -5.78 -13.58 -9.95
CA ILE A 21 -5.16 -12.91 -8.80
C ILE A 21 -6.12 -11.86 -8.28
N ASP A 22 -6.50 -11.97 -7.00
CA ASP A 22 -7.14 -10.87 -6.29
C ASP A 22 -6.08 -9.86 -5.87
N CYS A 23 -6.09 -8.68 -6.49
CA CYS A 23 -5.14 -7.61 -6.22
C CYS A 23 -5.52 -6.78 -4.99
N ALA A 24 -6.66 -7.04 -4.34
CA ALA A 24 -7.07 -6.28 -3.16
C ALA A 24 -6.00 -6.32 -2.06
N GLY A 25 -5.61 -5.14 -1.59
CA GLY A 25 -4.58 -5.00 -0.58
C GLY A 25 -3.16 -5.18 -1.09
N LEU A 26 -2.91 -5.72 -2.29
CA LEU A 26 -1.57 -6.09 -2.77
C LEU A 26 -0.79 -4.91 -3.34
N LEU A 27 0.52 -4.94 -3.15
CA LEU A 27 1.46 -4.10 -3.88
C LEU A 27 1.69 -4.63 -5.29
N ALA A 28 2.22 -3.77 -6.17
CA ALA A 28 2.45 -4.15 -7.56
C ALA A 28 3.47 -5.30 -7.67
N GLU A 29 4.50 -5.26 -6.83
CA GLU A 29 5.54 -6.27 -6.67
C GLU A 29 4.97 -7.65 -6.35
N GLU A 30 4.08 -7.72 -5.35
CA GLU A 30 3.41 -8.96 -4.95
C GLU A 30 2.49 -9.51 -6.05
N VAL A 31 1.86 -8.62 -6.83
CA VAL A 31 1.05 -9.04 -7.99
C VAL A 31 1.94 -9.66 -9.06
N ALA A 32 3.09 -9.06 -9.41
CA ALA A 32 4.00 -9.69 -10.38
C ALA A 32 4.59 -11.00 -9.88
N GLU A 33 4.94 -11.09 -8.60
CA GLU A 33 5.41 -12.32 -7.99
C GLU A 33 4.36 -13.43 -8.16
N ARG A 34 3.10 -13.17 -7.79
CA ARG A 34 2.00 -14.14 -7.97
C ARG A 34 1.72 -14.47 -9.42
N VAL A 35 1.86 -13.51 -10.35
CA VAL A 35 1.78 -13.80 -11.79
C VAL A 35 2.92 -14.72 -12.22
N ALA A 36 4.15 -14.44 -11.79
CA ALA A 36 5.31 -15.26 -12.13
C ALA A 36 5.12 -16.69 -11.60
N GLU A 37 4.77 -16.85 -10.32
CA GLU A 37 4.47 -18.13 -9.70
C GLU A 37 3.35 -18.89 -10.43
N GLY A 38 2.22 -18.23 -10.69
CA GLY A 38 1.07 -18.83 -11.38
C GLY A 38 1.37 -19.24 -12.83
N THR A 39 2.37 -18.62 -13.46
CA THR A 39 2.82 -18.96 -14.82
C THR A 39 4.02 -19.93 -14.84
N GLY A 40 4.50 -20.37 -13.67
CA GLY A 40 5.69 -21.22 -13.53
C GLY A 40 7.02 -20.50 -13.81
N ALA A 41 7.01 -19.17 -13.87
CA ALA A 41 8.20 -18.35 -13.92
C ALA A 41 8.75 -18.11 -12.49
N ALA A 42 10.07 -17.91 -12.37
CA ALA A 42 10.65 -17.48 -11.10
C ALA A 42 10.28 -16.01 -10.83
N ALA A 43 10.06 -15.65 -9.57
CA ALA A 43 9.82 -14.26 -9.18
C ALA A 43 10.97 -13.35 -9.68
N PRO A 44 10.66 -12.14 -10.16
CA PRO A 44 11.69 -11.22 -10.63
C PRO A 44 12.55 -10.71 -9.48
N GLU A 45 13.87 -10.70 -9.65
CA GLU A 45 14.79 -10.05 -8.70
C GLU A 45 14.59 -8.53 -8.66
N ARG A 46 14.06 -7.93 -9.74
CA ARG A 46 13.79 -6.50 -9.88
C ARG A 46 12.47 -6.26 -10.60
N PHE A 47 11.63 -5.40 -10.05
CA PHE A 47 10.26 -5.22 -10.54
C PHE A 47 10.14 -4.24 -11.71
N ASP A 48 10.95 -3.17 -11.69
CA ASP A 48 11.02 -2.12 -12.70
C ASP A 48 11.40 -2.65 -14.09
N ASP A 49 12.62 -3.16 -14.24
CA ASP A 49 13.13 -3.67 -15.53
C ASP A 49 13.19 -5.19 -15.59
N GLY A 50 13.14 -5.90 -14.46
CA GLY A 50 13.32 -7.36 -14.44
C GLY A 50 12.07 -8.14 -14.81
N PHE A 51 10.86 -7.63 -14.54
CA PHE A 51 9.63 -8.39 -14.74
C PHE A 51 9.40 -8.77 -16.20
N HIS A 52 9.51 -7.83 -17.14
CA HIS A 52 9.32 -8.12 -18.56
C HIS A 52 10.37 -9.10 -19.11
N GLU A 53 11.60 -9.05 -18.60
CA GLU A 53 12.67 -9.96 -19.00
C GLU A 53 12.42 -11.41 -18.53
N VAL A 54 11.94 -11.56 -17.30
CA VAL A 54 11.51 -12.85 -16.74
C VAL A 54 10.40 -13.45 -17.61
N LEU A 55 9.36 -12.67 -17.93
CA LEU A 55 8.25 -13.10 -18.78
C LEU A 55 8.77 -13.56 -20.15
N ARG A 56 9.59 -12.75 -20.83
CA ARG A 56 10.11 -13.05 -22.17
C ARG A 56 10.91 -14.36 -22.20
N ARG A 57 11.76 -14.58 -21.20
CA ARG A 57 12.68 -15.73 -21.16
C ARG A 57 11.96 -17.03 -20.82
N ARG A 58 10.98 -17.00 -19.92
CA ARG A 58 10.45 -18.22 -19.30
C ARG A 58 9.00 -18.58 -19.65
N MET A 59 8.16 -17.61 -19.99
CA MET A 59 6.77 -17.95 -20.35
C MET A 59 6.66 -18.48 -21.79
N ARG A 60 5.96 -19.60 -21.94
CA ARG A 60 5.63 -20.24 -23.23
C ARG A 60 4.18 -20.70 -23.21
N GLY A 61 3.54 -20.78 -24.37
CA GLY A 61 2.14 -21.22 -24.49
C GLY A 61 1.13 -20.09 -24.39
N GLU A 62 -0.13 -20.47 -24.18
CA GLU A 62 -1.27 -19.54 -24.10
C GLU A 62 -1.66 -19.31 -22.64
N TRP A 63 -1.77 -18.03 -22.26
CA TRP A 63 -2.09 -17.61 -20.90
C TRP A 63 -3.23 -16.60 -20.88
N LEU A 64 -4.10 -16.75 -19.88
CA LEU A 64 -5.13 -15.78 -19.53
C LEU A 64 -4.89 -15.33 -18.09
N VAL A 65 -4.48 -14.08 -17.90
CA VAL A 65 -4.28 -13.49 -16.58
C VAL A 65 -5.49 -12.62 -16.25
N VAL A 66 -6.16 -12.93 -15.15
CA VAL A 66 -7.30 -12.17 -14.63
C VAL A 66 -6.89 -11.51 -13.32
N LEU A 67 -6.81 -10.19 -13.35
CA LEU A 67 -6.50 -9.34 -12.20
C LEU A 67 -7.81 -8.81 -11.62
N LEU A 68 -8.21 -9.34 -10.47
CA LEU A 68 -9.42 -8.94 -9.77
C LEU A 68 -9.12 -7.75 -8.84
N ASN A 69 -10.09 -6.87 -8.67
CA ASN A 69 -10.05 -5.77 -7.69
C ASN A 69 -8.78 -4.89 -7.79
N VAL A 70 -8.28 -4.64 -9.01
CA VAL A 70 -7.04 -3.86 -9.23
C VAL A 70 -7.14 -2.48 -8.62
N GLY A 71 -8.33 -1.89 -8.65
CA GLY A 71 -8.57 -0.62 -7.98
C GLY A 71 -8.24 -0.68 -6.48
N LEU A 72 -8.44 -1.81 -5.80
CA LEU A 72 -8.27 -1.97 -4.35
C LEU A 72 -6.85 -2.37 -3.94
N ALA A 73 -5.92 -2.38 -4.89
CA ALA A 73 -4.51 -2.64 -4.61
C ALA A 73 -3.89 -1.55 -3.73
N GLY A 74 -2.87 -1.93 -2.98
CA GLY A 74 -2.18 -1.08 -2.01
C GLY A 74 -2.53 -1.38 -0.56
N ARG A 75 -1.62 -1.01 0.35
CA ARG A 75 -1.81 -1.06 1.80
C ARG A 75 -2.61 0.12 2.32
N VAL A 76 -2.53 1.26 1.63
CA VAL A 76 -3.25 2.50 1.98
C VAL A 76 -4.15 2.98 0.85
N ARG A 77 -5.23 3.70 1.17
CA ARG A 77 -6.16 4.22 0.15
C ARG A 77 -5.49 5.18 -0.83
N CYS A 78 -4.47 5.92 -0.41
CA CYS A 78 -3.70 6.80 -1.28
C CYS A 78 -2.71 6.05 -2.19
N SER A 79 -2.66 4.72 -2.16
CA SER A 79 -1.70 3.92 -2.93
C SER A 79 -1.71 4.24 -4.43
N VAL A 80 -0.53 4.16 -5.04
CA VAL A 80 -0.36 4.18 -6.50
C VAL A 80 -0.27 2.76 -7.08
N ALA A 81 -0.39 1.71 -6.27
CA ALA A 81 -0.34 0.32 -6.70
C ALA A 81 -1.35 0.00 -7.82
N PRO A 82 -2.60 0.49 -7.83
CA PRO A 82 -3.51 0.23 -8.95
C PRO A 82 -2.94 0.68 -10.30
N ARG A 83 -2.36 1.89 -10.35
CA ARG A 83 -1.72 2.45 -11.55
C ARG A 83 -0.46 1.67 -11.92
N ARG A 84 0.37 1.32 -10.93
CA ARG A 84 1.59 0.53 -11.12
C ARG A 84 1.28 -0.88 -11.64
N ILE A 85 0.29 -1.57 -11.10
CA ILE A 85 -0.18 -2.87 -11.61
C ILE A 85 -0.60 -2.75 -13.07
N ALA A 86 -1.38 -1.72 -13.41
CA ALA A 86 -1.81 -1.53 -14.79
C ALA A 86 -0.64 -1.30 -15.76
N TRP A 87 0.29 -0.41 -15.42
CA TRP A 87 1.38 -0.01 -16.33
C TRP A 87 2.60 -0.90 -16.30
N GLN A 88 2.94 -1.49 -15.15
CA GLN A 88 4.16 -2.29 -14.98
C GLN A 88 3.89 -3.79 -15.07
N VAL A 89 2.71 -4.27 -14.63
CA VAL A 89 2.36 -5.70 -14.69
C VAL A 89 1.50 -6.00 -15.92
N ALA A 90 0.30 -5.42 -15.99
CA ALA A 90 -0.69 -5.76 -17.01
C ALA A 90 -0.23 -5.33 -18.42
N ALA A 91 0.27 -4.11 -18.57
CA ALA A 91 0.81 -3.65 -19.85
C ALA A 91 2.05 -4.44 -20.27
N SER A 92 2.91 -4.85 -19.33
CA SER A 92 4.07 -5.69 -19.64
C SER A 92 3.66 -7.05 -20.19
N LEU A 93 2.69 -7.71 -19.55
CA LEU A 93 2.11 -8.97 -20.02
C LEU A 93 1.43 -8.85 -21.38
N ALA A 94 0.75 -7.72 -21.63
CA ALA A 94 0.06 -7.48 -22.90
C ALA A 94 1.04 -7.22 -24.07
N ARG A 95 2.08 -6.41 -23.80
CA ARG A 95 3.05 -5.90 -24.80
C ARG A 95 4.19 -6.87 -25.08
N PHE A 96 4.81 -7.45 -24.05
CA PHE A 96 6.05 -8.21 -24.21
C PHE A 96 5.77 -9.70 -24.47
N ARG A 97 5.54 -10.03 -25.74
CA ARG A 97 5.31 -11.40 -26.20
C ARG A 97 6.60 -12.06 -26.66
N GLY A 98 7.17 -12.92 -25.82
CA GLY A 98 8.26 -13.80 -26.24
C GLY A 98 7.82 -14.73 -27.40
N PRO A 99 8.75 -15.24 -28.22
CA PRO A 99 8.41 -16.21 -29.27
C PRO A 99 7.65 -17.41 -28.70
N GLY A 100 6.47 -17.71 -29.25
CA GLY A 100 5.62 -18.82 -28.79
C GLY A 100 4.81 -18.54 -27.53
N MET A 101 4.64 -17.26 -27.13
CA MET A 101 3.76 -16.85 -26.04
C MET A 101 2.56 -16.06 -26.55
N THR A 102 1.35 -16.43 -26.11
CA THR A 102 0.18 -15.55 -26.17
C THR A 102 -0.30 -15.30 -24.74
N CYS A 103 -0.55 -14.03 -24.41
CA CYS A 103 -1.10 -13.64 -23.11
C CYS A 103 -2.26 -12.67 -23.33
N ARG A 104 -3.36 -12.86 -22.60
CA ARG A 104 -4.48 -11.92 -22.51
C ARG A 104 -4.62 -11.51 -21.05
N VAL A 105 -4.78 -10.21 -20.82
CA VAL A 105 -4.97 -9.66 -19.47
C VAL A 105 -6.35 -9.04 -19.38
N VAL A 106 -7.09 -9.41 -18.32
CA VAL A 106 -8.36 -8.81 -17.96
C VAL A 106 -8.22 -8.23 -16.56
N ALA A 107 -8.53 -6.94 -16.40
CA ALA A 107 -8.45 -6.24 -15.13
C ALA A 107 -9.84 -5.80 -14.68
N HIS A 108 -10.26 -6.28 -13.52
CA HIS A 108 -11.47 -5.84 -12.84
C HIS A 108 -11.21 -4.53 -12.10
N VAL A 109 -11.96 -3.49 -12.45
CA VAL A 109 -11.81 -2.13 -11.92
C VAL A 109 -13.18 -1.55 -11.56
N ALA A 110 -13.18 -0.53 -10.70
CA ALA A 110 -14.42 0.13 -10.27
C ALA A 110 -14.99 1.08 -11.34
N ASP A 111 -14.17 1.60 -12.24
CA ASP A 111 -14.56 2.41 -13.40
C ASP A 111 -13.74 1.95 -14.60
N ALA A 112 -14.36 1.13 -15.46
CA ALA A 112 -13.67 0.55 -16.60
C ALA A 112 -13.37 1.57 -17.69
N GLY A 113 -14.21 2.60 -17.83
CA GLY A 113 -14.04 3.65 -18.84
C GLY A 113 -12.85 4.54 -18.55
N ALA A 114 -12.76 5.05 -17.31
CA ALA A 114 -11.62 5.85 -16.87
C ALA A 114 -10.31 5.06 -16.92
N ALA A 115 -10.32 3.81 -16.42
CA ALA A 115 -9.15 2.94 -16.46
C ALA A 115 -8.72 2.59 -17.89
N ALA A 116 -9.66 2.28 -18.80
CA ALA A 116 -9.32 1.98 -20.19
C ALA A 116 -8.67 3.18 -20.91
N ALA A 117 -9.17 4.39 -20.64
CA ALA A 117 -8.62 5.62 -21.17
C ALA A 117 -7.20 5.90 -20.63
N GLU A 118 -6.99 5.73 -19.32
CA GLU A 118 -5.68 5.90 -18.68
C GLU A 118 -4.65 4.86 -19.15
N TRP A 119 -5.09 3.64 -19.47
CA TRP A 119 -4.20 2.52 -19.81
C TRP A 119 -4.01 2.30 -21.31
N GLY A 120 -4.58 3.18 -22.16
CA GLY A 120 -4.35 3.17 -23.60
C GLY A 120 -4.91 1.95 -24.35
N GLY A 121 -5.84 1.21 -23.75
CA GLY A 121 -6.53 0.08 -24.40
C GLY A 121 -5.75 -1.24 -24.49
N ASP A 122 -4.51 -1.30 -24.00
CA ASP A 122 -3.68 -2.51 -24.03
C ASP A 122 -4.19 -3.61 -23.06
N VAL A 123 -4.96 -3.22 -22.05
CA VAL A 123 -5.53 -4.09 -21.01
C VAL A 123 -7.05 -4.03 -21.11
N ARG A 124 -7.71 -5.20 -21.14
CA ARG A 124 -9.17 -5.24 -21.14
C ARG A 124 -9.67 -4.97 -19.73
N THR A 125 -10.42 -3.89 -19.54
CA THR A 125 -11.04 -3.55 -18.26
C THR A 125 -12.45 -4.12 -18.20
N VAL A 126 -12.85 -4.59 -17.02
CA VAL A 126 -14.22 -5.01 -16.71
C VAL A 126 -14.66 -4.24 -15.48
N GLU A 127 -15.82 -3.60 -15.58
CA GLU A 127 -16.39 -2.86 -14.46
C GLU A 127 -17.08 -3.83 -13.50
N GLY A 128 -16.82 -3.67 -12.21
CA GLY A 128 -17.59 -4.36 -11.19
C GLY A 128 -18.98 -3.77 -11.05
N ALA A 129 -19.97 -4.60 -10.72
CA ALA A 129 -21.31 -4.11 -10.41
C ALA A 129 -21.27 -3.23 -9.16
N VAL A 130 -21.14 -1.91 -9.34
CA VAL A 130 -21.39 -0.96 -8.27
C VAL A 130 -22.90 -0.82 -8.17
N ALA A 131 -23.49 -1.23 -7.04
CA ALA A 131 -24.88 -0.88 -6.75
C ALA A 131 -24.97 0.67 -6.75
N PRO A 132 -25.76 1.28 -7.65
CA PRO A 132 -25.92 2.73 -7.69
C PRO A 132 -26.76 3.15 -6.50
N GLY A 133 -26.13 3.34 -5.35
CA GLY A 133 -26.67 4.20 -4.31
C GLY A 133 -26.21 5.61 -4.61
N GLU A 134 -27.14 6.55 -4.82
CA GLU A 134 -26.84 7.97 -4.68
C GLU A 134 -26.21 8.17 -3.30
N VAL A 135 -24.89 8.33 -3.28
CA VAL A 135 -24.20 8.76 -2.08
C VAL A 135 -24.52 10.25 -1.99
N ALA A 136 -25.58 10.59 -1.26
CA ALA A 136 -25.83 11.98 -0.91
C ALA A 136 -24.52 12.55 -0.36
N SER A 137 -24.03 13.64 -0.96
CA SER A 137 -22.82 14.31 -0.50
C SER A 137 -23.08 14.78 0.93
N GLN A 138 -22.70 13.97 1.91
CA GLN A 138 -22.65 14.44 3.27
C GLN A 138 -21.50 15.43 3.31
N GLY A 139 -21.80 16.65 3.75
CA GLY A 139 -20.83 17.73 3.77
C GLY A 139 -19.54 17.31 4.51
N PRO A 140 -18.44 18.02 4.24
CA PRO A 140 -17.19 17.76 4.95
C PRO A 140 -17.37 17.81 6.46
N GLY A 141 -16.66 16.92 7.17
CA GLY A 141 -16.82 16.71 8.60
C GLY A 141 -17.89 15.67 9.00
N SER A 142 -18.56 15.02 8.04
CA SER A 142 -19.40 13.86 8.35
C SER A 142 -18.55 12.65 8.80
N TRP A 143 -19.11 11.75 9.60
CA TRP A 143 -18.44 10.51 10.02
C TRP A 143 -17.99 9.67 8.82
N LEU A 144 -18.81 9.61 7.77
CA LEU A 144 -18.48 8.90 6.53
C LEU A 144 -17.32 9.55 5.77
N SER A 145 -17.26 10.89 5.74
CA SER A 145 -16.14 11.61 5.14
C SER A 145 -14.83 11.34 5.89
N CYS A 146 -14.86 11.30 7.23
CA CYS A 146 -13.69 10.96 8.04
C CYS A 146 -13.23 9.51 7.79
N LEU A 147 -14.17 8.57 7.66
CA LEU A 147 -13.85 7.18 7.31
C LEU A 147 -13.27 7.05 5.89
N ALA A 148 -13.79 7.82 4.93
CA ALA A 148 -13.32 7.83 3.55
C ALA A 148 -11.91 8.46 3.41
N LEU A 149 -11.59 9.43 4.26
CA LEU A 149 -10.27 10.04 4.33
C LEU A 149 -9.26 9.21 5.13
N ALA A 150 -9.71 8.24 5.93
CA ALA A 150 -8.82 7.30 6.59
C ALA A 150 -8.00 6.51 5.56
N GLU A 151 -6.73 6.24 5.86
CA GLU A 151 -5.85 5.54 4.91
C GLU A 151 -5.98 4.03 4.99
N SER A 152 -6.47 3.46 6.10
CA SER A 152 -6.80 2.04 6.19
C SER A 152 -8.23 1.77 5.71
N SER A 153 -8.45 0.70 4.94
CA SER A 153 -9.78 0.30 4.48
C SER A 153 -10.73 -0.06 5.63
N MET A 154 -10.17 -0.63 6.69
CA MET A 154 -10.85 -1.05 7.91
C MET A 154 -10.29 -0.28 9.10
N VAL A 155 -11.14 0.44 9.82
CA VAL A 155 -10.75 1.35 10.91
C VAL A 155 -11.43 0.93 12.21
N PRO A 156 -10.69 0.68 13.31
CA PRO A 156 -11.30 0.46 14.62
C PRO A 156 -12.22 1.63 15.00
N VAL A 157 -13.41 1.36 15.54
CA VAL A 157 -14.39 2.42 15.89
C VAL A 157 -13.79 3.47 16.80
N GLU A 158 -12.96 3.06 17.76
CA GLU A 158 -12.24 3.96 18.67
C GLU A 158 -11.36 4.96 17.90
N VAL A 159 -10.61 4.47 16.91
CA VAL A 159 -9.78 5.33 16.06
C VAL A 159 -10.65 6.21 15.19
N TRP A 160 -11.71 5.66 14.59
CA TRP A 160 -12.64 6.43 13.75
C TRP A 160 -13.28 7.59 14.53
N ALA A 161 -13.66 7.38 15.79
CA ALA A 161 -14.15 8.42 16.68
C ALA A 161 -13.12 9.55 16.86
N ALA A 162 -11.86 9.20 17.08
CA ALA A 162 -10.78 10.16 17.20
C ALA A 162 -10.51 10.91 15.88
N LEU A 163 -10.58 10.23 14.74
CA LEU A 163 -10.47 10.86 13.41
C LEU A 163 -11.59 11.88 13.16
N CYS A 164 -12.76 11.68 13.77
CA CYS A 164 -13.88 12.62 13.69
C CYS A 164 -13.76 13.82 14.65
N GLY A 165 -12.71 13.90 15.48
CA GLY A 165 -12.48 15.02 16.40
C GLY A 165 -12.78 14.76 17.88
N GLY A 166 -12.89 13.51 18.32
CA GLY A 166 -12.82 13.10 19.74
C GLY A 166 -14.06 13.37 20.61
N ASP A 167 -14.93 14.32 20.23
CA ASP A 167 -16.20 14.59 20.94
C ASP A 167 -17.32 13.58 20.60
N VAL A 168 -17.07 12.68 19.66
CA VAL A 168 -18.03 11.66 19.22
C VAL A 168 -17.83 10.38 20.05
N GLY A 169 -18.88 9.94 20.74
CA GLY A 169 -18.82 8.71 21.54
C GLY A 169 -18.74 7.45 20.67
N GLY A 170 -17.83 6.53 21.01
CA GLY A 170 -17.67 5.27 20.27
C GLY A 170 -18.96 4.44 20.15
N GLU A 171 -19.82 4.44 21.18
CA GLU A 171 -21.12 3.76 21.14
C GLU A 171 -22.11 4.35 20.11
N GLU A 172 -22.03 5.66 19.86
CA GLU A 172 -22.84 6.32 18.85
C GLU A 172 -22.41 5.93 17.44
N LEU A 173 -21.10 5.91 17.19
CA LEU A 173 -20.53 5.47 15.92
C LEU A 173 -20.77 3.98 15.67
N SER A 174 -20.69 3.12 16.69
CA SER A 174 -21.03 1.71 16.57
C SER A 174 -22.49 1.53 16.12
N ARG A 175 -23.45 2.20 16.78
CA ARG A 175 -24.87 2.14 16.40
C ARG A 175 -25.12 2.69 14.99
N PHE A 176 -24.41 3.76 14.62
CA PHE A 176 -24.47 4.29 13.26
C PHE A 176 -23.95 3.28 12.24
N ALA A 177 -22.81 2.65 12.51
CA ALA A 177 -22.19 1.69 11.60
C ALA A 177 -23.06 0.45 11.38
N GLU A 178 -23.64 -0.10 12.43
CA GLU A 178 -24.56 -1.25 12.36
C GLU A 178 -25.83 -0.95 11.54
N GLY A 179 -26.30 0.30 11.57
CA GLY A 179 -27.48 0.74 10.82
C GLY A 179 -27.21 1.22 9.39
N ALA A 180 -25.93 1.39 9.01
CA ALA A 180 -25.55 2.00 7.74
C ALA A 180 -25.34 0.92 6.66
N PRO A 181 -26.17 0.87 5.59
CA PRO A 181 -26.05 -0.17 4.55
C PRO A 181 -24.79 -0.05 3.68
N LEU A 182 -24.08 1.07 3.78
CA LEU A 182 -22.83 1.34 3.06
C LEU A 182 -21.59 0.83 3.81
N LEU A 183 -21.75 0.43 5.08
CA LEU A 183 -20.65 0.05 5.96
C LEU A 183 -20.67 -1.44 6.27
N GLU A 184 -19.49 -2.02 6.35
CA GLU A 184 -19.27 -3.34 6.92
C GLU A 184 -18.67 -3.20 8.31
N VAL A 185 -19.17 -3.99 9.26
CA VAL A 185 -18.72 -3.99 10.65
C VAL A 185 -18.25 -5.39 11.02
N VAL A 186 -17.03 -5.48 11.53
CA VAL A 186 -16.40 -6.74 11.90
C VAL A 186 -15.80 -6.61 13.29
N GLU A 187 -16.08 -7.56 14.17
CA GLU A 187 -15.41 -7.65 15.47
C GLU A 187 -14.03 -8.31 15.32
N ARG A 188 -13.01 -7.69 15.91
CA ARG A 188 -11.63 -8.19 15.89
C ARG A 188 -11.09 -8.29 17.32
N PRO A 189 -10.52 -9.44 17.72
CA PRO A 189 -9.86 -9.58 19.01
C PRO A 189 -8.80 -8.48 19.21
N GLY A 190 -8.79 -7.83 20.38
CA GLY A 190 -7.87 -6.74 20.73
C GLY A 190 -8.23 -5.35 20.17
N LEU A 191 -8.99 -5.29 19.06
CA LEU A 191 -9.34 -4.03 18.41
C LEU A 191 -10.81 -3.62 18.60
N GLY A 192 -11.67 -4.53 19.07
CA GLY A 192 -13.11 -4.32 19.17
C GLY A 192 -13.78 -4.30 17.79
N LEU A 193 -14.78 -3.43 17.62
CA LEU A 193 -15.44 -3.24 16.33
C LEU A 193 -14.54 -2.49 15.36
N VAL A 194 -14.43 -3.01 14.14
CA VAL A 194 -13.69 -2.41 13.03
C VAL A 194 -14.66 -2.20 11.88
N VAL A 195 -14.65 -0.99 11.33
CA VAL A 195 -15.62 -0.53 10.33
C VAL A 195 -14.90 -0.20 9.02
N GLY A 196 -15.50 -0.60 7.91
CA GLY A 196 -15.06 -0.24 6.57
C GLY A 196 -16.26 0.02 5.67
N PHE A 197 -16.00 0.38 4.41
CA PHE A 197 -17.06 0.47 3.42
C PHE A 197 -17.29 -0.91 2.78
N VAL A 198 -18.55 -1.30 2.58
CA VAL A 198 -18.91 -2.52 1.83
C VAL A 198 -18.31 -2.50 0.41
N SER A 199 -18.13 -1.28 -0.13
CA SER A 199 -17.46 -1.05 -1.40
C SER A 199 -16.51 0.13 -1.30
N GLU A 200 -15.22 -0.11 -1.53
CA GLU A 200 -14.20 0.93 -1.61
C GLU A 200 -14.44 1.94 -2.75
N ALA A 201 -15.28 1.59 -3.75
CA ALA A 201 -15.72 2.57 -4.74
C ALA A 201 -16.56 3.70 -4.10
N VAL A 202 -17.33 3.39 -3.04
CA VAL A 202 -18.07 4.38 -2.25
C VAL A 202 -17.10 5.27 -1.49
N ALA A 203 -16.10 4.68 -0.82
CA ALA A 203 -15.06 5.43 -0.10
C ALA A 203 -14.35 6.42 -1.02
N ARG A 204 -13.97 6.01 -2.24
CA ARG A 204 -13.34 6.89 -3.24
C ARG A 204 -14.23 8.05 -3.66
N ARG A 205 -15.51 7.79 -3.95
CA ARG A 205 -16.45 8.87 -4.33
C ARG A 205 -16.62 9.87 -3.21
N MET A 206 -16.76 9.41 -1.96
CA MET A 206 -16.84 10.28 -0.80
C MET A 206 -15.56 11.09 -0.61
N ARG A 207 -14.39 10.45 -0.74
CA ARG A 207 -13.09 11.12 -0.65
C ARG A 207 -12.91 12.19 -1.72
N ALA A 208 -13.29 11.90 -2.96
CA ALA A 208 -13.22 12.84 -4.08
C ALA A 208 -14.17 14.03 -3.94
N ALA A 209 -15.23 13.89 -3.14
CA ALA A 209 -16.17 14.98 -2.84
C ALA A 209 -15.67 15.94 -1.75
N VAL A 210 -14.62 15.58 -1.00
CA VAL A 210 -14.03 16.46 0.02
C VAL A 210 -13.11 17.49 -0.65
N PRO A 211 -13.26 18.80 -0.37
CA PRO A 211 -12.34 19.82 -0.87
C PRO A 211 -10.88 19.54 -0.47
N GLU A 212 -9.95 19.77 -1.41
CA GLU A 212 -8.52 19.46 -1.23
C GLU A 212 -7.91 20.08 0.05
N GLY A 213 -8.24 21.35 0.33
CA GLY A 213 -7.73 22.03 1.52
C GLY A 213 -8.21 21.41 2.84
N GLU A 214 -9.44 20.90 2.87
CA GLU A 214 -10.03 20.24 4.03
C GLU A 214 -9.50 18.82 4.20
N ALA A 215 -9.34 18.07 3.10
CA ALA A 215 -8.68 16.78 3.10
C ALA A 215 -7.23 16.90 3.63
N ALA A 216 -6.48 17.89 3.15
CA ALA A 216 -5.12 18.14 3.63
C ALA A 216 -5.07 18.52 5.12
N ALA A 217 -6.04 19.33 5.60
CA ALA A 217 -6.16 19.66 7.01
C ALA A 217 -6.48 18.42 7.86
N PHE A 218 -7.36 17.53 7.39
CA PHE A 218 -7.65 16.26 8.04
C PHE A 218 -6.39 15.41 8.18
N HIS A 219 -5.66 15.16 7.10
CA HIS A 219 -4.46 14.32 7.16
C HIS A 219 -3.39 14.88 8.11
N ARG A 220 -3.19 16.21 8.13
CA ARG A 220 -2.30 16.86 9.10
C ARG A 220 -2.78 16.70 10.55
N ALA A 221 -4.08 16.86 10.79
CA ALA A 221 -4.67 16.65 12.12
C ALA A 221 -4.47 15.20 12.62
N VAL A 222 -4.55 14.21 11.72
CA VAL A 222 -4.26 12.80 12.06
C VAL A 222 -2.79 12.62 12.44
N LEU A 223 -1.86 13.20 11.69
CA LEU A 223 -0.43 13.15 12.02
C LEU A 223 -0.16 13.76 13.41
N GLU A 224 -0.77 14.91 13.70
CA GLU A 224 -0.66 15.55 15.02
C GLU A 224 -1.27 14.73 16.15
N LEU A 225 -2.45 14.13 15.94
CA LEU A 225 -3.11 13.24 16.90
C LEU A 225 -2.18 12.07 17.27
N PHE A 226 -1.64 11.40 16.26
CA PHE A 226 -0.75 10.25 16.48
C PHE A 226 0.63 10.64 16.99
N ALA A 227 1.10 11.87 16.79
CA ALA A 227 2.29 12.36 17.45
C ALA A 227 2.11 12.54 18.97
N ARG A 228 0.89 12.86 19.42
CA ARG A 228 0.54 13.03 20.84
C ARG A 228 0.18 11.70 21.51
N ASP A 229 -0.59 10.86 20.83
CA ASP A 229 -1.30 9.71 21.41
C ASP A 229 -0.99 8.37 20.71
N ALA A 230 0.21 8.21 20.15
CA ALA A 230 0.63 7.07 19.31
C ALA A 230 0.34 5.65 19.88
N SER A 231 0.19 5.53 21.19
CA SER A 231 0.02 4.27 21.92
C SER A 231 -1.11 4.32 22.96
N ALA A 232 -2.12 5.16 22.74
CA ALA A 232 -3.26 5.27 23.66
C ALA A 232 -3.98 3.93 23.88
N SER A 233 -4.05 3.10 22.84
CA SER A 233 -4.63 1.76 22.87
C SER A 233 -4.02 0.85 21.79
N GLU A 234 -4.38 -0.44 21.83
CA GLU A 234 -4.03 -1.39 20.79
C GLU A 234 -4.62 -0.99 19.42
N ALA A 235 -5.82 -0.41 19.39
CA ALA A 235 -6.47 0.08 18.18
C ALA A 235 -5.69 1.23 17.53
N PHE A 236 -5.24 2.21 18.33
CA PHE A 236 -4.36 3.28 17.85
C PHE A 236 -3.03 2.71 17.37
N ALA A 237 -2.39 1.85 18.16
CA ALA A 237 -1.14 1.24 17.75
C ALA A 237 -1.32 0.51 16.40
N TRP A 238 -2.38 -0.28 16.23
CA TRP A 238 -2.70 -1.01 15.00
C TRP A 238 -2.89 -0.07 13.79
N TYR A 239 -3.69 0.98 13.93
CA TYR A 239 -3.95 1.92 12.84
C TYR A 239 -2.67 2.69 12.48
N GLY A 240 -1.91 3.14 13.47
CA GLY A 240 -0.64 3.85 13.29
C GLY A 240 0.35 3.07 12.44
N ARG A 241 0.47 1.75 12.62
CA ARG A 241 1.39 0.93 11.81
C ARG A 241 0.99 0.83 10.34
N ARG A 242 -0.30 0.98 10.06
CA ARG A 242 -0.93 0.59 8.78
C ARG A 242 -1.40 1.74 7.92
N ALA A 243 -1.50 2.94 8.49
CA ALA A 243 -2.10 4.09 7.81
C ALA A 243 -1.23 5.36 7.86
N LEU A 244 -0.41 5.53 8.90
CA LEU A 244 0.16 6.84 9.22
C LEU A 244 1.12 7.36 8.14
N ALA A 245 1.91 6.48 7.52
CA ALA A 245 2.77 6.86 6.40
C ALA A 245 1.96 7.31 5.17
N GLY A 246 0.78 6.74 4.94
CA GLY A 246 -0.14 7.18 3.89
C GLY A 246 -0.62 8.61 4.14
N HIS A 247 -0.98 8.96 5.38
CA HIS A 247 -1.37 10.34 5.73
C HIS A 247 -0.23 11.32 5.44
N ALA A 248 1.02 10.98 5.81
CA ALA A 248 2.20 11.80 5.54
C ALA A 248 2.47 11.96 4.03
N ALA A 249 2.31 10.89 3.24
CA ALA A 249 2.49 10.92 1.79
C ALA A 249 1.45 11.82 1.10
N VAL A 250 0.19 11.80 1.55
CA VAL A 250 -0.88 12.62 0.96
C VAL A 250 -0.61 14.11 1.11
N VAL A 251 -0.07 14.55 2.24
CA VAL A 251 0.21 15.98 2.51
C VAL A 251 1.63 16.41 2.15
N GLY A 252 2.44 15.52 1.55
CA GLY A 252 3.81 15.83 1.13
C GLY A 252 4.81 15.93 2.28
N GLU A 253 4.50 15.36 3.44
CA GLU A 253 5.34 15.41 4.65
C GLU A 253 6.10 14.09 4.89
N LEU A 254 6.12 13.18 3.91
CA LEU A 254 6.74 11.86 4.09
C LEU A 254 8.22 11.94 4.49
N ASP A 255 9.04 12.82 3.91
CA ASP A 255 10.46 12.90 4.29
C ASP A 255 10.66 13.40 5.74
N ALA A 256 9.83 14.35 6.20
CA ALA A 256 9.81 14.79 7.59
C ALA A 256 9.35 13.66 8.52
N PHE A 257 8.32 12.91 8.12
CA PHE A 257 7.83 11.73 8.82
C PHE A 257 8.90 10.64 8.96
N LEU A 258 9.66 10.37 7.91
CA LEU A 258 10.76 9.41 7.94
C LEU A 258 11.91 9.85 8.86
N SER A 259 12.07 11.17 9.06
CA SER A 259 13.08 11.76 9.94
C SER A 259 12.79 11.57 11.44
N ASP A 260 11.55 11.26 11.80
CA ASP A 260 11.19 10.82 13.15
C ASP A 260 11.39 9.30 13.28
N THR A 261 12.49 8.89 13.91
CA THR A 261 12.82 7.46 14.05
C THR A 261 11.82 6.74 14.96
N ALA A 262 11.34 7.38 16.02
CA ALA A 262 10.37 6.77 16.93
C ALA A 262 9.08 6.42 16.19
N VAL A 263 8.63 7.29 15.29
CA VAL A 263 7.48 7.04 14.41
C VAL A 263 7.81 5.96 13.37
N LEU A 264 8.94 6.07 12.67
CA LEU A 264 9.36 5.13 11.62
C LEU A 264 9.35 3.67 12.09
N VAL A 265 9.86 3.42 13.29
CA VAL A 265 9.99 2.09 13.89
C VAL A 265 8.63 1.43 14.16
N ARG A 266 7.56 2.21 14.26
CA ARG A 266 6.20 1.72 14.50
C ARG A 266 5.45 1.36 13.23
N VAL A 267 5.88 1.83 12.06
CA VAL A 267 5.18 1.58 10.79
C VAL A 267 5.63 0.26 10.15
N ASP A 268 4.67 -0.47 9.59
CA ASP A 268 4.98 -1.68 8.83
C ASP A 268 5.69 -1.30 7.51
N HIS A 269 6.68 -2.10 7.10
CA HIS A 269 7.57 -1.76 5.97
C HIS A 269 6.83 -1.65 4.64
N ASP A 270 5.82 -2.48 4.42
CA ASP A 270 5.01 -2.53 3.20
C ASP A 270 4.15 -1.28 3.07
N VAL A 271 3.64 -0.76 4.18
CA VAL A 271 2.92 0.52 4.27
C VAL A 271 3.85 1.70 4.00
N LEU A 272 5.08 1.66 4.54
CA LEU A 272 6.11 2.66 4.23
C LEU A 272 6.45 2.67 2.74
N TRP A 273 6.60 1.50 2.12
CA TRP A 273 6.89 1.39 0.69
C TRP A 273 5.74 1.93 -0.17
N ASP A 274 4.50 1.58 0.17
CA ASP A 274 3.33 2.07 -0.54
C ASP A 274 3.18 3.60 -0.46
N ALA A 275 3.43 4.16 0.73
CA ALA A 275 3.46 5.60 0.96
C ALA A 275 4.62 6.29 0.21
N PHE A 276 5.79 5.65 0.17
CA PHE A 276 6.96 6.12 -0.58
C PHE A 276 6.66 6.23 -2.07
N GLU A 277 6.08 5.18 -2.66
CA GLU A 277 5.66 5.18 -4.05
C GLU A 277 4.61 6.27 -4.32
N ARG A 278 3.67 6.50 -3.39
CA ARG A 278 2.73 7.62 -3.52
C ARG A 278 3.40 8.99 -3.50
N ALA A 279 4.42 9.19 -2.67
CA ALA A 279 5.10 10.48 -2.52
C ALA A 279 6.08 10.76 -3.68
N PHE A 280 6.74 9.73 -4.21
CA PHE A 280 7.89 9.90 -5.11
C PHE A 280 7.73 9.26 -6.50
N SER A 281 6.61 8.58 -6.81
CA SER A 281 6.39 8.04 -8.17
C SER A 281 6.36 9.16 -9.21
N GLY A 282 7.37 9.20 -10.08
CA GLY A 282 7.53 10.23 -11.13
C GLY A 282 8.12 11.55 -10.64
N VAL A 283 8.60 11.61 -9.39
CA VAL A 283 9.22 12.79 -8.78
C VAL A 283 10.63 12.42 -8.30
N LEU A 284 11.56 13.37 -8.35
CA LEU A 284 12.91 13.14 -7.83
C LEU A 284 12.89 13.01 -6.30
N VAL A 285 13.50 11.94 -5.80
CA VAL A 285 13.72 11.74 -4.36
C VAL A 285 14.72 12.78 -3.86
N PRO A 286 14.42 13.52 -2.78
CA PRO A 286 15.36 14.47 -2.18
C PRO A 286 16.67 13.79 -1.76
N ARG A 287 17.81 14.35 -2.17
CA ARG A 287 19.14 13.84 -1.81
C ARG A 287 19.49 14.16 -0.36
N GLY A 288 20.26 13.28 0.27
CA GLY A 288 20.75 13.43 1.65
C GLY A 288 19.71 13.12 2.73
N GLY A 289 18.44 12.91 2.37
CA GLY A 289 17.35 12.60 3.28
C GLY A 289 17.22 11.11 3.62
N ARG A 290 16.19 10.77 4.40
CA ARG A 290 15.86 9.36 4.71
C ARG A 290 15.02 8.71 3.61
N ALA A 291 14.27 9.50 2.84
CA ALA A 291 13.63 9.02 1.61
C ALA A 291 14.64 8.42 0.62
N GLU A 292 15.83 9.02 0.50
CA GLU A 292 16.93 8.49 -0.33
C GLU A 292 17.40 7.10 0.15
N VAL A 293 17.49 6.89 1.47
CA VAL A 293 17.86 5.58 2.03
C VAL A 293 16.83 4.52 1.65
N LEU A 294 15.53 4.82 1.79
CA LEU A 294 14.46 3.93 1.40
C LEU A 294 14.52 3.58 -0.08
N TYR A 295 14.70 4.59 -0.93
CA TYR A 295 14.85 4.43 -2.37
C TYR A 295 15.99 3.45 -2.70
N TYR A 296 17.18 3.65 -2.12
CA TYR A 296 18.34 2.82 -2.40
C TYR A 296 18.32 1.43 -1.76
N LEU A 297 17.53 1.22 -0.71
CA LEU A 297 17.23 -0.12 -0.19
C LEU A 297 16.34 -0.88 -1.18
N ALA A 298 15.31 -0.23 -1.71
CA ALA A 298 14.41 -0.86 -2.67
C ALA A 298 15.04 -1.09 -4.05
N GLU A 299 15.87 -0.17 -4.56
CA GLU A 299 16.69 -0.36 -5.78
C GLU A 299 17.64 -1.57 -5.70
N ARG A 300 18.03 -1.94 -4.47
CA ARG A 300 18.82 -3.14 -4.17
C ARG A 300 17.95 -4.38 -3.94
N SER A 301 16.65 -4.29 -4.22
CA SER A 301 15.67 -5.36 -4.06
C SER A 301 15.61 -5.91 -2.63
N VAL A 302 15.85 -5.05 -1.65
CA VAL A 302 15.78 -5.44 -0.24
C VAL A 302 14.32 -5.46 0.18
N TRP A 303 13.74 -6.67 0.20
CA TRP A 303 12.36 -6.90 0.64
C TRP A 303 12.35 -7.71 1.95
N PRO A 304 12.26 -7.06 3.11
CA PRO A 304 12.32 -7.76 4.39
C PRO A 304 11.11 -8.67 4.57
N GLY A 305 11.35 -9.94 4.91
CA GLY A 305 10.31 -10.92 5.22
C GLY A 305 9.69 -10.73 6.61
N SER A 306 10.29 -9.89 7.46
CA SER A 306 9.77 -9.57 8.79
C SER A 306 10.05 -8.13 9.22
N ARG A 307 9.29 -7.65 10.20
CA ARG A 307 9.56 -6.37 10.86
C ARG A 307 10.95 -6.32 11.50
N GLY A 308 11.41 -7.44 12.06
CA GLY A 308 12.75 -7.52 12.65
C GLY A 308 13.84 -7.27 11.61
N GLU A 309 13.76 -7.93 10.45
CA GLU A 309 14.68 -7.73 9.33
C GLU A 309 14.64 -6.27 8.83
N TRP A 310 13.44 -5.71 8.70
CA TRP A 310 13.27 -4.31 8.32
C TRP A 310 14.01 -3.35 9.26
N LEU A 311 13.80 -3.50 10.57
CA LEU A 311 14.45 -2.67 11.58
C LEU A 311 15.97 -2.90 11.61
N SER A 312 16.45 -4.13 11.38
CA SER A 312 17.87 -4.43 11.25
C SER A 312 18.52 -3.76 10.04
N LEU A 313 17.82 -3.69 8.91
CA LEU A 313 18.29 -3.01 7.71
C LEU A 313 18.33 -1.49 7.89
N LEU A 314 17.29 -0.91 8.50
CA LEU A 314 17.26 0.51 8.87
C LEU A 314 18.38 0.87 9.85
N HIS A 315 18.54 0.06 10.91
CA HIS A 315 19.61 0.22 11.90
C HIS A 315 20.99 0.21 11.25
N HIS A 316 21.23 -0.74 10.35
CA HIS A 316 22.46 -0.81 9.57
C HIS A 316 22.67 0.46 8.73
N ALA A 317 21.66 0.88 7.95
CA ALA A 317 21.76 2.05 7.08
C ALA A 317 22.07 3.34 7.86
N LEU A 318 21.46 3.53 9.03
CA LEU A 318 21.71 4.68 9.90
C LEU A 318 23.14 4.67 10.46
N LEU A 319 23.63 3.51 10.90
CA LEU A 319 25.00 3.39 11.41
C LEU A 319 26.06 3.63 10.34
N VAL A 320 25.83 3.15 9.11
CA VAL A 320 26.73 3.41 7.99
C VAL A 320 26.85 4.91 7.70
N ARG A 321 25.75 5.67 7.85
CA ARG A 321 25.73 7.14 7.68
C ARG A 321 26.25 7.90 8.91
N GLY A 322 26.59 7.20 10.00
CA GLY A 322 27.06 7.81 11.24
C GLY A 322 25.95 8.37 12.14
N ASP A 323 24.66 8.13 11.84
CA ASP A 323 23.53 8.56 12.66
C ASP A 323 23.28 7.57 13.82
N ARG A 324 24.21 7.57 14.78
CA ARG A 324 24.16 6.68 15.95
C ARG A 324 22.96 6.95 16.84
N ALA A 325 22.56 8.20 16.99
CA ALA A 325 21.43 8.58 17.84
C ALA A 325 20.12 7.97 17.31
N ALA A 326 19.89 8.04 16.00
CA ALA A 326 18.72 7.39 15.39
C ALA A 326 18.83 5.86 15.45
N ALA A 327 20.00 5.27 15.22
CA ALA A 327 20.17 3.82 15.36
C ALA A 327 19.85 3.32 16.78
N GLU A 328 20.29 4.04 17.82
CA GLU A 328 19.94 3.77 19.22
C GLU A 328 18.43 3.93 19.49
N GLU A 329 17.76 4.83 18.77
CA GLU A 329 16.31 4.99 18.83
C GLU A 329 15.56 3.78 18.24
N ILE A 330 16.07 3.19 17.15
CA ILE A 330 15.56 1.91 16.64
C ILE A 330 15.72 0.82 17.70
N GLU A 331 16.85 0.75 18.41
CA GLU A 331 17.02 -0.25 19.46
C GLU A 331 16.07 -0.06 20.66
N ARG A 332 15.78 1.20 21.03
CA ARG A 332 14.86 1.51 22.11
C ARG A 332 13.40 1.24 21.77
N HIS A 333 12.99 1.54 20.53
CA HIS A 333 11.57 1.48 20.12
C HIS A 333 11.23 0.26 19.24
N GLY A 334 12.23 -0.45 18.75
CA GLY A 334 12.09 -1.58 17.80
C GLY A 334 11.44 -2.82 18.38
N GLY A 335 11.32 -2.89 19.70
CA GLY A 335 10.86 -4.07 20.42
C GLY A 335 11.95 -5.15 20.47
N GLU A 336 11.55 -6.35 20.92
CA GLU A 336 12.49 -7.39 21.34
C GLU A 336 13.07 -8.24 20.20
N VAL A 337 12.49 -8.22 18.99
CA VAL A 337 12.83 -9.18 17.93
C VAL A 337 13.51 -8.50 16.73
N MET A 338 14.74 -8.01 16.94
CA MET A 338 15.65 -7.77 15.83
C MET A 338 16.54 -9.02 15.66
N PRO A 339 16.57 -9.66 14.48
CA PRO A 339 17.37 -10.86 14.26
C PRO A 339 18.88 -10.60 14.37
N TRP A 340 19.32 -9.36 14.12
CA TRP A 340 20.68 -8.90 14.39
C TRP A 340 20.73 -7.39 14.59
N ARG A 341 21.81 -6.91 15.21
CA ARG A 341 22.16 -5.48 15.36
C ARG A 341 23.55 -5.25 14.77
N THR A 342 23.73 -4.14 14.08
CA THR A 342 25.03 -3.78 13.52
C THR A 342 25.88 -3.11 14.61
N THR A 343 27.01 -3.70 15.01
CA THR A 343 27.91 -3.11 16.04
C THR A 343 28.94 -2.16 15.44
N TRP A 344 29.33 -2.40 14.18
CA TRP A 344 30.25 -1.58 13.41
C TRP A 344 29.81 -1.59 11.94
N ALA A 345 30.00 -0.47 11.25
CA ALA A 345 29.87 -0.43 9.81
C ALA A 345 30.87 0.57 9.24
N HIS A 346 31.78 0.08 8.40
CA HIS A 346 32.74 0.89 7.64
C HIS A 346 32.56 0.58 6.15
N VAL A 347 31.38 0.92 5.63
CA VAL A 347 31.03 0.75 4.22
C VAL A 347 30.46 2.06 3.68
N VAL A 348 30.33 2.16 2.36
CA VAL A 348 29.68 3.30 1.71
C VAL A 348 28.18 3.21 1.97
N ALA A 349 27.54 4.30 2.39
CA ALA A 349 26.11 4.30 2.67
C ALA A 349 25.27 4.00 1.43
N PRO A 350 24.06 3.42 1.59
CA PRO A 350 23.10 3.34 0.50
C PRO A 350 22.86 4.74 -0.08
N GLY A 351 23.19 4.92 -1.36
CA GLY A 351 23.04 6.19 -2.09
C GLY A 351 24.30 7.05 -2.15
N ASP A 352 25.30 6.75 -1.32
CA ASP A 352 26.61 7.36 -1.45
C ASP A 352 27.41 6.64 -2.53
N PHE A 353 28.11 7.42 -3.36
CA PHE A 353 29.11 6.91 -4.29
C PHE A 353 30.47 7.33 -3.77
N SER A 354 31.29 6.36 -3.33
CA SER A 354 32.69 6.62 -3.03
C SER A 354 33.53 6.16 -4.23
N THR A 355 34.26 7.09 -4.84
CA THR A 355 35.29 6.77 -5.85
C THR A 355 36.61 6.34 -5.20
N TRP A 356 36.60 6.03 -3.90
CA TRP A 356 37.79 5.85 -3.05
C TRP A 356 38.47 4.47 -3.20
N SER A 357 38.48 3.89 -4.40
CA SER A 357 39.28 2.69 -4.70
C SER A 357 39.84 2.64 -6.13
N LEU A 358 39.96 3.79 -6.82
CA LEU A 358 40.69 3.89 -8.10
C LEU A 358 41.79 4.97 -8.10
N VAL A 359 42.44 5.21 -6.96
CA VAL A 359 43.72 5.95 -6.91
C VAL A 359 44.75 5.15 -6.12
#